data_AF-A0A843T5R9-F1
#
_entry.id   AF-A0A843T5R9-F1
#
_cell.length_a   1.000
_cell.length_b   1.000
_cell.length_c   1.000
_cell.angle_alpha   90.00
_cell.angle_beta   90.00
_cell.angle_gamma   90.00
#
_symmetry.space_group_name_H-M   'P 1'
#
loop_
_entity.id
_entity.type
_entity.pdbx_description
1 polymer ?
#
loop_
_entity_poly.entity_id
_entity_poly.type
_entity_poly.pdbx_seq_one_letter_code
_entity_poly.pdbx_strand_id
1 'polypeptide(L)'
;MRSIRNSTGFTLIELMIVVVIIGILAAIAIPRFTAVADQAKQAEAAPILKQICSLAATDAMRTGSWPTDLSGILGWADPNAQHFGNWNVGADSTAAGVAISEGLEDATMDCNTNQIL
;
A
#
# COMPACT_ATOMS: atom_id res chain seq x y z
N MET A 1 13.53 61.19 25.22
CA MET A 1 13.91 60.88 23.82
C MET A 1 13.35 59.53 23.46
N ARG A 2 12.49 59.44 22.44
CA ARG A 2 11.75 58.23 22.07
C ARG A 2 12.57 57.41 21.08
N SER A 3 13.01 56.23 21.51
CA SER A 3 13.76 55.27 20.69
C SER A 3 12.92 54.81 19.49
N ILE A 4 13.43 55.05 18.28
CA ILE A 4 12.85 54.53 17.04
C ILE A 4 13.32 53.09 16.90
N ARG A 5 12.37 52.14 16.92
CA ARG A 5 12.66 50.72 16.71
C ARG A 5 13.04 50.52 15.24
N ASN A 6 14.20 49.92 14.98
CA ASN A 6 14.58 49.43 13.66
C ASN A 6 13.62 48.29 13.25
N SER A 7 12.61 48.60 12.44
CA SER A 7 11.81 47.59 11.76
C SER A 7 12.59 47.09 10.53
N THR A 8 13.42 46.06 10.71
CA THR A 8 14.01 45.29 9.63
C THR A 8 12.90 44.44 8.99
N GLY A 9 12.36 44.91 7.86
CA GLY A 9 11.34 44.19 7.08
C GLY A 9 11.98 43.22 6.09
N PHE A 10 11.37 42.04 5.93
CA PHE A 10 11.69 41.04 4.92
C PHE A 10 11.45 41.62 3.53
N THR A 11 12.39 41.44 2.60
CA THR A 11 12.23 41.99 1.25
C THR A 11 11.33 41.10 0.40
N LEU A 12 10.50 41.68 -0.48
CA LEU A 12 9.66 40.88 -1.39
C LEU A 12 10.50 39.99 -2.31
N ILE A 13 11.72 40.42 -2.64
CA ILE A 13 12.67 39.64 -3.45
C ILE A 13 13.22 38.42 -2.70
N GLU A 14 13.43 38.53 -1.38
CA GLU A 14 13.79 37.40 -0.52
C GLU A 14 12.72 36.30 -0.60
N LEU A 15 11.45 36.69 -0.48
CA LEU A 15 10.34 35.75 -0.57
C LEU A 15 10.26 35.13 -1.97
N MET A 16 10.45 35.93 -3.02
CA MET A 16 10.40 35.47 -4.41
C MET A 16 11.44 34.38 -4.70
N ILE A 17 12.69 34.57 -4.26
CA ILE A 17 13.74 33.57 -4.49
C ILE A 17 13.44 32.28 -3.69
N VAL A 18 12.92 32.40 -2.47
CA VAL A 18 12.60 31.24 -1.64
C VAL A 18 11.51 30.38 -2.27
N VAL A 19 10.42 30.97 -2.77
CA VAL A 19 9.35 30.17 -3.42
C VAL A 19 9.81 29.55 -4.73
N VAL A 20 10.73 30.20 -5.46
CA VAL A 20 11.34 29.61 -6.66
C VAL A 20 12.18 28.39 -6.30
N ILE A 21 13.01 28.47 -5.27
CA ILE A 21 13.83 27.33 -4.82
C ILE A 21 12.93 26.18 -4.32
N ILE A 22 11.94 26.47 -3.48
CA ILE A 22 10.98 25.46 -2.99
C ILE A 22 10.21 24.85 -4.16
N GLY A 23 9.82 25.63 -5.17
CA GLY A 23 9.15 25.15 -6.37
C GLY A 23 9.99 24.14 -7.16
N ILE A 24 11.29 24.41 -7.34
CA ILE A 24 12.22 23.50 -8.03
C ILE A 24 12.39 22.20 -7.23
N LEU A 25 12.57 22.30 -5.91
CA LEU A 25 12.70 21.12 -5.05
C LEU A 25 11.43 20.27 -5.06
N ALA A 26 10.25 20.89 -4.96
CA ALA A 26 8.97 20.20 -4.98
C ALA A 26 8.72 19.47 -6.30
N ALA A 27 9.07 20.08 -7.44
CA ALA A 27 8.90 19.48 -8.76
C ALA A 27 9.68 18.15 -8.92
N ILE A 28 10.85 18.03 -8.30
CA ILE A 28 11.65 16.80 -8.32
C ILE A 28 11.23 15.83 -7.20
N ALA A 29 10.88 16.36 -6.02
CA ALA A 29 10.56 15.56 -4.85
C ALA A 29 9.24 14.80 -4.98
N ILE A 30 8.19 15.43 -5.52
CA ILE A 30 6.84 14.83 -5.64
C ILE A 30 6.86 13.51 -6.43
N PRO A 31 7.35 13.44 -7.68
CA PRO A 31 7.32 12.18 -8.44
C PRO A 31 8.21 11.09 -7.84
N ARG A 32 9.27 11.48 -7.11
CA ARG A 32 10.12 10.52 -6.39
C ARG A 32 9.41 9.96 -5.17
N PHE A 33 8.69 10.80 -4.42
CA PHE A 33 7.97 10.38 -3.24
C PHE A 33 6.81 9.43 -3.58
N THR A 34 6.04 9.70 -4.64
CA THR A 34 4.95 8.81 -5.08
C THR A 34 5.47 7.44 -5.45
N ALA A 35 6.55 7.34 -6.24
CA ALA A 35 7.12 6.05 -6.63
C ALA A 35 7.62 5.22 -5.42
N VAL A 36 8.15 5.87 -4.38
CA VAL A 36 8.57 5.17 -3.16
C VAL A 36 7.36 4.73 -2.33
N ALA A 37 6.29 5.55 -2.29
CA ALA A 37 5.05 5.16 -1.64
C ALA A 37 4.41 3.94 -2.31
N ASP A 38 4.37 3.90 -3.64
CA ASP A 38 3.83 2.77 -4.41
C ASP A 38 4.68 1.51 -4.20
N GLN A 39 6.01 1.63 -4.17
CA GLN A 39 6.89 0.50 -3.84
C GLN A 39 6.68 0.00 -2.40
N ALA A 40 6.44 0.89 -1.44
CA ALA A 40 6.16 0.51 -0.06
C ALA A 40 4.84 -0.28 0.02
N LYS A 41 3.79 0.17 -0.68
CA LYS A 41 2.52 -0.56 -0.80
C LYS A 41 2.72 -1.97 -1.38
N GLN A 42 3.48 -2.10 -2.47
CA GLN A 42 3.80 -3.40 -3.06
C GLN A 42 4.65 -4.29 -2.14
N ALA A 43 5.51 -3.69 -1.30
CA ALA A 43 6.29 -4.42 -0.32
C ALA A 43 5.44 -4.96 0.85
N GLU A 44 4.33 -4.29 1.19
CA GLU A 44 3.37 -4.75 2.20
C GLU A 44 2.48 -5.91 1.69
N ALA A 45 2.18 -5.92 0.38
CA ALA A 45 1.39 -6.95 -0.27
C ALA A 45 1.97 -8.37 -0.11
N ALA A 46 3.28 -8.52 -0.34
CA ALA A 46 3.97 -9.81 -0.33
C ALA A 46 3.87 -10.60 1.00
N PRO A 47 4.17 -10.04 2.19
CA PRO A 47 4.04 -10.77 3.45
C PRO A 47 2.60 -11.13 3.80
N ILE A 48 1.63 -10.27 3.45
CA ILE A 48 0.20 -10.53 3.67
C ILE A 48 -0.23 -11.75 2.85
N LEU A 49 0.07 -11.77 1.55
CA LEU A 49 -0.22 -12.90 0.66
C LEU A 49 0.37 -14.22 1.19
N LYS A 50 1.62 -14.19 1.67
CA LYS A 50 2.27 -15.38 2.25
C LYS A 50 1.56 -15.90 3.48
N GLN A 51 1.13 -15.01 4.37
CA GLN A 51 0.42 -15.39 5.57
C GLN A 51 -0.92 -16.04 5.23
N ILE A 52 -1.66 -15.46 4.29
CA ILE A 52 -2.94 -15.99 3.85
C ILE A 52 -2.77 -17.33 3.12
N CYS A 53 -1.80 -17.45 2.21
CA CYS A 53 -1.49 -18.72 1.56
C CYS A 53 -1.17 -19.82 2.58
N SER A 54 -0.41 -19.51 3.63
CA SER A 54 -0.12 -20.46 4.70
C SER A 54 -1.40 -20.95 5.39
N LEU A 55 -2.32 -20.03 5.70
CA LEU A 55 -3.62 -20.38 6.30
C LEU A 55 -4.49 -21.19 5.32
N ALA A 56 -4.57 -20.77 4.06
CA ALA A 56 -5.30 -21.47 3.02
C ALA A 56 -4.75 -22.88 2.77
N ALA A 57 -3.43 -23.06 2.85
CA ALA A 57 -2.78 -24.36 2.74
C ALA A 57 -3.15 -25.27 3.92
N THR A 58 -3.16 -24.75 5.15
CA THR A 58 -3.61 -25.54 6.31
C THR A 58 -5.08 -25.95 6.20
N ASP A 59 -5.94 -25.09 5.64
CA ASP A 59 -7.33 -25.44 5.40
C ASP A 59 -7.49 -26.45 4.26
N ALA A 60 -6.69 -26.32 3.21
CA ALA A 60 -6.65 -27.27 2.11
C ALA A 60 -6.22 -28.66 2.56
N MET A 61 -5.29 -28.75 3.52
CA MET A 61 -4.94 -30.02 4.17
C MET A 61 -6.08 -30.60 5.01
N ARG A 62 -6.96 -29.75 5.56
CA ARG A 62 -8.13 -30.16 6.36
C ARG A 62 -9.30 -30.62 5.48
N THR A 63 -9.57 -29.91 4.39
CA THR A 63 -10.73 -30.15 3.51
C THR A 63 -10.41 -31.02 2.29
N GLY A 64 -9.13 -31.17 1.96
CA GLY A 64 -8.64 -31.88 0.77
C GLY A 64 -8.69 -31.05 -0.52
N SER A 65 -9.08 -29.77 -0.45
CA SER A 65 -9.16 -28.88 -1.61
C SER A 65 -8.77 -27.46 -1.22
N TRP A 66 -8.16 -26.71 -2.15
CA TRP A 66 -7.90 -25.29 -1.93
C TRP A 66 -9.20 -24.50 -1.71
N PRO A 67 -9.22 -23.54 -0.77
CA PRO A 67 -10.41 -22.76 -0.48
C PRO A 67 -10.74 -21.81 -1.62
N THR A 68 -11.99 -21.84 -2.08
CA THR A 68 -12.54 -20.88 -3.06
C THR A 68 -13.14 -19.64 -2.40
N ASP A 69 -13.19 -19.63 -1.07
CA ASP A 69 -13.55 -18.49 -0.22
C ASP A 69 -12.67 -18.49 1.03
N LEU A 70 -12.27 -17.29 1.47
CA LEU A 70 -11.40 -17.14 2.64
C LEU A 70 -12.15 -16.74 3.91
N SER A 71 -13.45 -16.44 3.83
CA SER A 71 -14.21 -15.85 4.94
C SER A 71 -14.17 -16.74 6.19
N GLY A 72 -14.26 -18.07 6.00
CA GLY A 72 -14.19 -19.04 7.10
C GLY A 72 -12.79 -19.24 7.72
N ILE A 73 -11.72 -18.91 6.99
CA ILE A 73 -10.33 -19.10 7.43
C ILE A 73 -9.80 -17.84 8.11
N LEU A 74 -10.17 -16.68 7.57
CA LEU A 74 -9.70 -15.37 8.04
C LEU A 74 -10.62 -14.77 9.11
N GLY A 75 -11.75 -15.42 9.39
CA GLY A 75 -12.66 -15.03 10.47
C GLY A 75 -13.39 -13.72 10.21
N TRP A 76 -13.60 -13.36 8.94
CA TRP A 76 -14.36 -12.17 8.59
C TRP A 76 -15.84 -12.40 8.89
N ALA A 77 -16.39 -11.53 9.75
CA ALA A 77 -17.81 -11.57 10.12
C ALA A 77 -18.73 -11.32 8.92
N ASP A 78 -18.25 -10.50 7.97
CA ASP A 78 -18.92 -10.19 6.73
C ASP A 78 -18.03 -10.64 5.55
N PRO A 79 -18.51 -11.50 4.64
CA PRO A 79 -17.75 -11.93 3.45
C PRO A 79 -17.51 -10.79 2.44
N ASN A 80 -18.07 -9.60 2.69
CA ASN A 80 -17.79 -8.38 1.93
C ASN A 80 -16.70 -7.51 2.58
N ALA A 81 -16.27 -7.83 3.81
CA ALA A 81 -15.19 -7.18 4.52
C ALA A 81 -13.86 -7.92 4.29
N GLN A 82 -13.62 -8.36 3.04
CA GLN A 82 -12.41 -9.07 2.63
C GLN A 82 -11.19 -8.15 2.52
N HIS A 83 -10.88 -7.44 3.60
CA HIS A 83 -9.87 -6.39 3.59
C HIS A 83 -8.77 -6.66 4.61
N PHE A 84 -7.50 -6.53 4.20
CA PHE A 84 -6.36 -6.37 5.10
C PHE A 84 -5.80 -4.95 4.96
N GLY A 85 -6.11 -4.10 5.94
CA GLY A 85 -5.85 -2.67 5.79
C GLY A 85 -6.66 -2.10 4.62
N ASN A 86 -5.97 -1.56 3.61
CA ASN A 86 -6.61 -1.00 2.40
C ASN A 86 -6.73 -2.01 1.25
N TRP A 87 -6.17 -3.22 1.38
CA TRP A 87 -6.18 -4.23 0.32
C TRP A 87 -7.44 -5.07 0.38
N ASN A 88 -8.15 -5.16 -0.74
CA ASN A 88 -9.13 -6.21 -0.99
C ASN A 88 -8.41 -7.55 -1.16
N VAL A 89 -9.04 -8.64 -0.73
CA VAL A 89 -8.42 -9.97 -0.66
C VAL A 89 -9.41 -11.00 -1.16
N GLY A 90 -8.96 -11.92 -2.01
CA GLY A 90 -9.82 -12.94 -2.59
C GLY A 90 -9.09 -14.25 -2.81
N ALA A 91 -9.86 -15.34 -2.86
CA ALA A 91 -9.34 -16.63 -3.28
C ALA A 91 -9.38 -16.65 -4.80
N ASP A 92 -8.31 -17.15 -5.42
CA ASP A 92 -8.37 -17.52 -6.81
C ASP A 92 -9.23 -18.78 -6.93
N SER A 93 -10.44 -18.63 -7.48
CA SER A 93 -11.36 -19.75 -7.69
C SER A 93 -10.87 -20.81 -8.69
N THR A 94 -9.76 -20.55 -9.41
CA THR A 94 -9.23 -21.39 -10.49
C THR A 94 -7.83 -21.96 -10.24
N ALA A 95 -7.13 -21.53 -9.18
CA ALA A 95 -5.82 -22.04 -8.78
C ALA A 95 -5.67 -22.08 -7.26
N ALA A 96 -4.57 -22.68 -6.77
CA ALA A 96 -4.15 -22.56 -5.38
C ALA A 96 -3.62 -21.15 -5.11
N GLY A 97 -4.44 -20.13 -5.32
CA GLY A 97 -4.01 -18.75 -5.38
C GLY A 97 -4.76 -17.87 -4.40
N VAL A 98 -4.07 -16.85 -3.91
CA VAL A 98 -4.67 -15.74 -3.17
C VAL A 98 -4.37 -14.46 -3.93
N ALA A 99 -5.38 -13.65 -4.15
CA ALA A 99 -5.24 -12.34 -4.77
C ALA A 99 -5.44 -11.25 -3.72
N ILE A 100 -4.69 -10.16 -3.84
CA ILE A 100 -5.03 -8.89 -3.21
C ILE A 100 -5.05 -7.77 -4.24
N SER A 101 -5.94 -6.81 -4.04
CA SER A 101 -6.09 -5.67 -4.93
C SER A 101 -6.34 -4.36 -4.18
N GLU A 102 -5.76 -3.26 -4.66
CA GLU A 102 -6.08 -1.89 -4.24
C GLU A 102 -6.23 -1.04 -5.51
N GLY A 103 -7.48 -0.74 -5.90
CA GLY A 103 -7.73 0.02 -7.13
C GLY A 103 -7.45 -0.78 -8.42
N LEU A 104 -6.37 -0.45 -9.14
CA LEU A 104 -5.92 -1.14 -10.37
C LEU A 104 -4.65 -2.00 -10.11
N GLU A 105 -4.11 -1.95 -8.90
CA GLU A 105 -2.92 -2.69 -8.52
C GLU A 105 -3.36 -4.04 -7.95
N ASP A 106 -3.17 -5.09 -8.75
CA ASP A 106 -3.50 -6.46 -8.37
C ASP A 106 -2.20 -7.25 -8.16
N ALA A 107 -2.10 -7.94 -7.02
CA ALA A 107 -1.03 -8.87 -6.74
C ALA A 107 -1.63 -10.24 -6.44
N THR A 108 -1.30 -11.23 -7.26
CA THR A 108 -1.75 -12.61 -7.05
C THR A 108 -0.56 -13.47 -6.65
N MET A 109 -0.73 -14.33 -5.65
CA MET A 109 0.28 -15.29 -5.23
C MET A 109 -0.22 -16.70 -5.49
N ASP A 110 0.58 -17.49 -6.20
CA ASP A 110 0.41 -18.94 -6.25
C ASP A 110 0.96 -19.56 -4.96
N CYS A 111 0.07 -20.09 -4.13
CA CYS A 111 0.39 -20.73 -2.86
C CYS A 111 1.14 -22.05 -3.02
N ASN A 112 1.12 -22.69 -4.20
CA ASN A 112 1.91 -23.91 -4.43
C ASN A 112 3.39 -23.59 -4.61
N THR A 113 3.70 -22.53 -5.36
CA THR A 113 5.07 -22.14 -5.68
C THR A 113 5.60 -21.03 -4.78
N ASN A 114 4.74 -20.41 -3.96
CA ASN A 114 5.05 -19.26 -3.12
C ASN A 114 5.67 -18.11 -3.94
N GLN A 115 5.14 -17.89 -5.14
CA GLN A 115 5.55 -16.85 -6.08
C GLN A 115 4.39 -15.90 -6.35
N ILE A 116 4.71 -14.62 -6.53
CA ILE A 116 3.77 -13.61 -7.00
C ILE A 116 3.73 -13.71 -8.53
N LEU A 117 2.54 -13.79 -9.10
CA LEU A 117 2.28 -13.89 -10.54
C LEU A 117 2.01 -12.50 -11.15
#